data_AF-A0A520R2W1-F1
#
_entry.id   AF-A0A520R2W1-F1
#
_cell.length_a   1.000
_cell.length_b   1.000
_cell.length_c   1.000
_cell.angle_alpha   90.00
_cell.angle_beta   90.00
_cell.angle_gamma   90.00
#
_symmetry.space_group_name_H-M   'P 1'
#
loop_
_entity.id
_entity.type
_entity.pdbx_description
1 polymer ?
#
loop_
_entity_poly.entity_id
_entity_poly.type
_entity_poly.pdbx_seq_one_letter_code
_entity_poly.pdbx_strand_id
1 'polypeptide(L)'
;VLIVDCDVHQGNGTAEIFAKDDTVFTLSLHGEKNFPLRKYPSSLDVPLSDGTSDEAYLAALDRALEVSFSTFEPDIIFYIAGADPYEGDRLGRLGVSQEGLLQRDRLVFTSAVTNCAPVAIVCGGGYCNDLAMIAEIHAATMREAVKFEEQFAQISRK
;
A
#
# COMPACT_ATOMS: atom_id res chain seq x y z
N VAL A 1 -5.62 -14.45 2.07
CA VAL A 1 -5.07 -13.36 1.21
C VAL A 1 -5.00 -12.07 2.01
N LEU A 2 -3.90 -11.31 1.92
CA LEU A 2 -3.81 -9.95 2.47
C LEU A 2 -3.80 -8.93 1.33
N ILE A 3 -4.64 -7.91 1.41
CA ILE A 3 -4.61 -6.77 0.50
C ILE A 3 -4.02 -5.59 1.26
N VAL A 4 -2.87 -5.10 0.80
CA VAL A 4 -2.23 -3.88 1.31
C VAL A 4 -2.53 -2.78 0.31
N ASP A 5 -3.48 -1.91 0.66
CA ASP A 5 -3.88 -0.78 -0.18
C ASP A 5 -3.24 0.52 0.31
N CYS A 6 -2.31 1.03 -0.49
CA CYS A 6 -1.58 2.28 -0.25
C CYS A 6 -1.97 3.37 -1.27
N ASP A 7 -3.09 3.22 -1.97
CA ASP A 7 -3.74 4.31 -2.70
C ASP A 7 -4.23 5.38 -1.71
N VAL A 8 -4.17 6.66 -2.11
CA VAL A 8 -4.60 7.76 -1.23
C VAL A 8 -6.11 7.74 -0.99
N HIS A 9 -6.89 7.15 -1.91
CA HIS A 9 -8.31 6.94 -1.76
C HIS A 9 -8.55 5.65 -1.00
N GLN A 10 -9.61 5.62 -0.19
CA GLN A 10 -9.95 4.37 0.47
C GLN A 10 -10.37 3.33 -0.57
N GLY A 11 -9.82 2.12 -0.48
CA GLY A 11 -10.23 0.92 -1.22
C GLY A 11 -11.63 0.42 -0.88
N ASN A 12 -12.64 1.29 -0.94
CA ASN A 12 -14.00 1.01 -0.50
C ASN A 12 -14.66 -0.15 -1.24
N GLY A 13 -14.36 -0.31 -2.53
CA GLY A 13 -14.85 -1.44 -3.32
C GLY A 13 -14.28 -2.77 -2.82
N THR A 14 -12.98 -2.81 -2.53
CA THR A 14 -12.31 -3.98 -1.94
C THR A 14 -12.90 -4.31 -0.58
N ALA A 15 -13.08 -3.31 0.28
CA ALA A 15 -13.70 -3.47 1.59
C ALA A 15 -15.13 -4.02 1.49
N GLU A 16 -15.96 -3.49 0.58
CA GLU A 16 -17.34 -3.94 0.39
C GLU A 16 -17.44 -5.37 -0.16
N ILE A 17 -16.61 -5.72 -1.15
CA ILE A 17 -16.60 -7.05 -1.77
C ILE A 17 -16.27 -8.13 -0.74
N PHE A 18 -15.28 -7.88 0.13
CA PHE A 18 -14.77 -8.88 1.10
C PHE A 18 -15.34 -8.72 2.51
N ALA A 19 -16.34 -7.86 2.72
CA ALA A 19 -16.89 -7.55 4.06
C ALA A 19 -17.40 -8.77 4.85
N LYS A 20 -17.64 -9.91 4.19
CA LYS A 20 -18.12 -11.16 4.80
C LYS A 20 -17.22 -12.36 4.49
N ASP A 21 -16.02 -12.11 3.99
CA ASP A 21 -15.04 -13.14 3.64
C ASP A 21 -13.85 -13.05 4.59
N ASP A 22 -13.79 -13.96 5.56
CA ASP A 22 -12.72 -14.02 6.54
C ASP A 22 -11.42 -14.62 5.99
N THR A 23 -11.41 -15.09 4.73
CA THR A 23 -10.21 -15.55 4.04
C THR A 23 -9.41 -14.40 3.40
N VAL A 24 -9.94 -13.17 3.46
CA VAL A 24 -9.32 -11.95 2.93
C VAL A 24 -9.22 -10.87 4.00
N PHE A 25 -8.01 -10.45 4.31
CA PHE A 25 -7.76 -9.29 5.16
C PHE A 25 -7.51 -8.05 4.30
N THR A 26 -8.25 -6.98 4.55
CA THR A 26 -8.13 -5.71 3.80
C THR A 26 -7.54 -4.62 4.69
N LEU A 27 -6.33 -4.17 4.33
CA LEU A 27 -5.68 -2.99 4.91
C LEU A 27 -5.82 -1.82 3.93
N SER A 28 -6.34 -0.69 4.38
CA SER A 28 -6.37 0.55 3.60
C SER A 28 -5.71 1.71 4.35
N LEU A 29 -4.61 2.22 3.79
CA LEU A 29 -3.85 3.37 4.28
C LEU A 29 -4.15 4.59 3.41
N HIS A 30 -5.11 5.43 3.83
CA HIS A 30 -5.73 6.41 2.94
C HIS A 30 -5.85 7.80 3.59
N GLY A 31 -6.00 8.84 2.76
CA GLY A 31 -6.33 10.17 3.24
C GLY A 31 -7.73 10.21 3.86
N GLU A 32 -7.83 10.64 5.12
CA GLU A 32 -9.10 10.69 5.88
C GLU A 32 -10.18 11.46 5.11
N LYS A 33 -9.79 12.57 4.48
CA LYS A 33 -10.66 13.47 3.72
C LYS A 33 -10.64 13.23 2.21
N ASN A 34 -9.93 12.19 1.74
CA ASN A 34 -9.97 11.76 0.34
C ASN A 34 -11.25 10.98 0.03
N PHE A 35 -11.47 10.66 -1.25
CA PHE A 35 -12.58 9.81 -1.67
C PHE A 35 -12.52 8.42 -0.99
N PRO A 36 -13.67 7.76 -0.76
CA PRO A 36 -15.04 8.29 -0.84
C PRO A 36 -15.42 9.12 0.39
N LEU A 37 -16.46 9.95 0.27
CA LEU A 37 -16.98 10.73 1.40
C LEU A 37 -17.48 9.82 2.54
N ARG A 38 -18.10 8.68 2.19
CA ARG A 38 -18.50 7.64 3.14
C ARG A 38 -17.56 6.46 2.99
N LYS A 39 -16.75 6.20 4.01
CA LYS A 39 -15.86 5.04 4.07
C LYS A 39 -16.63 3.74 4.29
N TYR A 40 -16.12 2.66 3.72
CA TYR A 40 -16.62 1.30 3.91
C TYR A 40 -15.61 0.51 4.76
N PRO A 41 -15.98 -0.01 5.93
CA PRO A 41 -15.00 -0.62 6.84
C PRO A 41 -14.19 -1.73 6.19
N SER A 42 -12.86 -1.55 6.19
CA SER A 42 -11.87 -2.60 5.88
C SER A 42 -11.63 -3.47 7.13
N SER A 43 -10.82 -4.52 7.02
CA SER A 43 -10.31 -5.23 8.21
C SER A 43 -9.45 -4.31 9.07
N LEU A 44 -8.67 -3.42 8.43
CA LEU A 44 -7.90 -2.37 9.06
C LEU A 44 -7.91 -1.10 8.20
N ASP A 45 -8.53 -0.04 8.70
CA ASP A 45 -8.49 1.30 8.10
C ASP A 45 -7.51 2.19 8.86
N VAL A 46 -6.62 2.87 8.13
CA VAL A 46 -5.65 3.82 8.69
C VAL A 46 -5.86 5.17 8.01
N PRO A 47 -6.71 6.04 8.59
CA PRO A 47 -6.94 7.37 8.06
C PRO A 47 -5.74 8.29 8.36
N LEU A 48 -5.24 8.96 7.33
CA LEU A 48 -4.14 9.91 7.41
C LEU A 48 -4.63 11.35 7.21
N SER A 49 -4.10 12.28 8.00
CA SER A 49 -4.43 13.69 7.87
C SER A 49 -3.86 14.31 6.58
N ASP A 50 -4.51 15.35 6.08
CA ASP A 50 -3.97 16.14 4.95
C ASP A 50 -2.54 16.61 5.26
N GLY A 51 -1.65 16.54 4.27
CA GLY A 51 -0.25 16.95 4.38
C GLY A 51 0.64 15.99 5.18
N THR A 52 0.18 14.77 5.50
CA THR A 52 1.02 13.75 6.15
C THR A 52 2.32 13.57 5.35
N SER A 53 3.45 13.76 6.02
CA SER A 53 4.80 13.65 5.45
C SER A 53 5.31 12.20 5.46
N ASP A 54 6.48 11.99 4.84
CA ASP A 54 7.16 10.69 4.77
C ASP A 54 7.25 9.98 6.12
N GLU A 55 7.77 10.64 7.16
CA GLU A 55 7.99 10.02 8.47
C GLU A 55 6.67 9.51 9.09
N ALA A 56 5.63 10.34 9.08
CA ALA A 56 4.34 9.99 9.65
C ALA A 56 3.62 8.91 8.82
N TYR A 57 3.74 8.97 7.50
CA TYR A 57 3.18 7.97 6.59
C TYR A 57 3.84 6.60 6.81
N LEU A 58 5.18 6.55 6.83
CA LEU A 58 5.94 5.32 7.01
C LEU A 58 5.71 4.71 8.40
N ALA A 59 5.66 5.52 9.45
CA ALA A 59 5.36 5.03 10.81
C ALA A 59 3.91 4.54 10.98
N ALA A 60 2.97 5.07 10.19
CA ALA A 60 1.60 4.56 10.16
C ALA A 60 1.54 3.22 9.42
N LEU A 61 2.21 3.11 8.27
CA LEU A 61 2.27 1.87 7.49
C LEU A 61 2.96 0.74 8.25
N ASP A 62 4.10 1.02 8.88
CA ASP A 62 4.86 0.02 9.65
C ASP A 62 3.99 -0.66 10.71
N ARG A 63 3.34 0.16 11.55
CA ARG A 63 2.39 -0.33 12.56
C ARG A 63 1.20 -1.07 11.94
N ALA A 64 0.70 -0.62 10.80
CA ALA A 64 -0.43 -1.27 10.13
C ALA A 64 -0.05 -2.66 9.59
N LEU A 65 1.17 -2.80 9.05
CA LEU A 65 1.70 -4.08 8.61
C LEU A 65 1.91 -5.02 9.82
N GLU A 66 2.49 -4.54 10.92
CA GLU A 66 2.62 -5.32 12.16
C GLU A 66 1.27 -5.84 12.67
N VAL A 67 0.24 -4.99 12.70
CA VAL A 67 -1.12 -5.41 13.09
C VAL A 67 -1.70 -6.43 12.10
N SER A 68 -1.50 -6.22 10.80
CA SER A 68 -2.03 -7.11 9.78
C SER A 68 -1.44 -8.52 9.90
N PHE A 69 -0.10 -8.64 9.99
CA PHE A 69 0.57 -9.94 10.10
C PHE A 69 0.40 -10.62 11.47
N SER A 70 0.18 -9.86 12.55
CA SER A 70 -0.12 -10.45 13.86
C SER A 70 -1.56 -10.95 13.98
N THR A 71 -2.47 -10.47 13.13
CA THR A 71 -3.88 -10.84 13.13
C THR A 71 -4.23 -11.85 12.04
N PHE A 72 -3.45 -11.92 10.96
CA PHE A 72 -3.76 -12.68 9.77
C PHE A 72 -2.50 -13.30 9.16
N GLU A 73 -2.58 -14.56 8.72
CA GLU A 73 -1.49 -15.29 8.08
C GLU A 73 -1.80 -15.45 6.57
N PRO A 74 -1.26 -14.58 5.69
CA PRO A 74 -1.60 -14.62 4.27
C PRO A 74 -0.71 -15.58 3.47
N ASP A 75 -1.33 -16.41 2.62
CA ASP A 75 -0.60 -17.17 1.58
C ASP A 75 -0.05 -16.29 0.45
N ILE A 76 -0.63 -15.10 0.26
CA ILE A 76 -0.24 -14.12 -0.77
C ILE A 76 -0.72 -12.72 -0.38
N ILE A 77 0.07 -11.72 -0.77
CA ILE A 77 -0.23 -10.30 -0.64
C ILE A 77 -0.55 -9.72 -2.01
N PHE A 78 -1.67 -8.99 -2.13
CA PHE A 78 -1.89 -8.04 -3.21
C PHE A 78 -1.53 -6.65 -2.72
N TYR A 79 -0.47 -6.08 -3.27
CA TYR A 79 0.01 -4.76 -2.91
C TYR A 79 -0.46 -3.72 -3.94
N ILE A 80 -1.41 -2.87 -3.57
CA ILE A 80 -1.90 -1.77 -4.40
C ILE A 80 -0.99 -0.57 -4.17
N ALA A 81 0.01 -0.44 -5.05
CA ALA A 81 1.05 0.58 -4.97
C ALA A 81 0.60 1.87 -5.70
N GLY A 82 -0.31 2.62 -5.10
CA GLY A 82 -0.76 3.91 -5.64
C GLY A 82 0.36 4.93 -5.71
N ALA A 83 0.40 5.75 -6.76
CA ALA A 83 1.30 6.89 -6.88
C ALA A 83 0.68 8.18 -6.32
N ASP A 84 -0.61 8.19 -6.04
CA ASP A 84 -1.37 9.37 -5.60
C ASP A 84 -1.22 9.81 -4.13
N PRO A 85 -0.48 9.12 -3.23
CA PRO A 85 0.00 9.76 -2.00
C PRO A 85 1.11 10.80 -2.25
N TYR A 86 1.68 10.85 -3.46
CA TYR A 86 2.74 11.78 -3.83
C TYR A 86 2.32 13.24 -3.58
N GLU A 87 3.21 14.04 -3.01
CA GLU A 87 3.00 15.47 -2.73
C GLU A 87 2.64 16.29 -3.98
N GLY A 88 3.02 15.83 -5.17
CA GLY A 88 2.69 16.45 -6.45
C GLY A 88 1.37 15.98 -7.07
N ASP A 89 0.66 15.06 -6.43
CA ASP A 89 -0.61 14.55 -6.92
C ASP A 89 -1.74 15.59 -6.76
N ARG A 90 -2.65 15.63 -7.74
CA ARG A 90 -3.76 16.59 -7.75
C ARG A 90 -5.01 16.11 -7.04
N LEU A 91 -5.19 14.79 -6.94
CA LEU A 91 -6.34 14.16 -6.30
C LEU A 91 -5.97 13.67 -4.90
N GLY A 92 -4.69 13.38 -4.65
CA GLY A 92 -4.12 13.19 -3.33
C GLY A 92 -4.11 14.47 -2.48
N ARG A 93 -4.07 14.27 -1.16
CA ARG A 93 -3.92 15.34 -0.17
C ARG A 93 -2.78 15.10 0.81
N LEU A 94 -1.97 14.07 0.57
CA LEU A 94 -0.82 13.75 1.40
C LEU A 94 0.42 14.48 0.88
N GLY A 95 1.47 14.49 1.68
CA GLY A 95 2.74 15.17 1.39
C GLY A 95 3.89 14.19 1.28
N VAL A 96 3.67 13.02 0.69
CA VAL A 96 4.70 11.98 0.58
C VAL A 96 5.62 12.29 -0.60
N SER A 97 6.92 12.34 -0.37
CA SER A 97 7.91 12.55 -1.42
C SER A 97 8.09 11.30 -2.29
N GLN A 98 8.77 11.42 -3.44
CA GLN A 98 9.16 10.24 -4.24
C GLN A 98 10.01 9.26 -3.44
N GLU A 99 10.93 9.78 -2.60
CA GLU A 99 11.75 8.94 -1.73
C GLU A 99 10.89 8.27 -0.66
N GLY A 100 9.92 8.97 -0.10
CA GLY A 100 8.93 8.41 0.83
C GLY A 100 8.15 7.24 0.22
N LEU A 101 7.71 7.36 -1.03
CA LEU A 101 7.03 6.27 -1.75
C LEU A 101 7.96 5.08 -2.02
N LEU A 102 9.22 5.33 -2.35
CA LEU A 102 10.22 4.25 -2.50
C LEU A 102 10.48 3.54 -1.17
N GLN A 103 10.60 4.28 -0.06
CA GLN A 103 10.74 3.69 1.27
C GLN A 103 9.49 2.92 1.70
N ARG A 104 8.29 3.39 1.33
CA ARG A 104 7.03 2.66 1.53
C ARG A 104 7.08 1.31 0.82
N ASP A 105 7.45 1.29 -0.45
CA ASP A 105 7.54 0.05 -1.23
C ASP A 105 8.53 -0.93 -0.60
N ARG A 106 9.71 -0.43 -0.22
CA ARG A 106 10.72 -1.22 0.50
C ARG A 106 10.15 -1.81 1.80
N LEU A 107 9.43 -1.02 2.58
CA LEU A 107 8.84 -1.45 3.84
C LEU A 107 7.85 -2.59 3.62
N VAL A 108 6.94 -2.47 2.64
CA VAL A 108 5.99 -3.55 2.29
C VAL A 108 6.73 -4.82 1.89
N PHE A 109 7.74 -4.73 1.02
CA PHE A 109 8.51 -5.90 0.58
C PHE A 109 9.31 -6.54 1.71
N THR A 110 9.93 -5.73 2.58
CA THR A 110 10.62 -6.23 3.78
C THR A 110 9.66 -6.97 4.69
N SER A 111 8.51 -6.39 5.03
CA SER A 111 7.52 -7.04 5.88
C SER A 111 6.98 -8.33 5.26
N ALA A 112 6.75 -8.35 3.94
CA ALA A 112 6.33 -9.54 3.22
C ALA A 112 7.38 -10.67 3.29
N VAL A 113 8.65 -10.34 3.04
CA VAL A 113 9.75 -11.31 3.14
C VAL A 113 9.90 -11.86 4.56
N THR A 114 9.87 -10.98 5.57
CA THR A 114 9.97 -11.37 6.97
C THR A 114 8.85 -12.33 7.38
N ASN A 115 7.66 -12.16 6.83
CA ASN A 115 6.50 -13.01 7.12
C ASN A 115 6.31 -14.15 6.09
N CYS A 116 7.32 -14.42 5.25
CA CYS A 116 7.28 -15.49 4.24
C CYS A 116 6.06 -15.44 3.30
N ALA A 117 5.59 -14.25 2.95
CA ALA A 117 4.43 -14.08 2.08
C ALA A 117 4.85 -13.52 0.69
N PRO A 118 4.51 -14.20 -0.42
CA PRO A 118 4.76 -13.68 -1.76
C PRO A 118 3.87 -12.46 -2.07
N VAL A 119 4.35 -11.56 -2.94
CA VAL A 119 3.67 -10.31 -3.29
C VAL A 119 3.32 -10.26 -4.78
N ALA A 120 2.06 -9.95 -5.06
CA ALA A 120 1.59 -9.50 -6.38
C ALA A 120 1.38 -7.99 -6.34
N ILE A 121 2.13 -7.25 -7.17
CA ILE A 121 2.02 -5.79 -7.26
C ILE A 121 0.89 -5.42 -8.21
N VAL A 122 0.01 -4.52 -7.77
CA VAL A 122 -1.08 -3.95 -8.54
C VAL A 122 -0.89 -2.44 -8.59
N CYS A 123 -0.93 -1.84 -9.79
CA CYS A 123 -0.85 -0.39 -9.91
C CYS A 123 -2.15 0.25 -9.38
N GLY A 124 -2.01 1.23 -8.49
CA GLY A 124 -3.12 2.07 -8.01
C GLY A 124 -3.28 3.35 -8.83
N GLY A 125 -3.82 4.39 -8.18
CA GLY A 125 -4.00 5.73 -8.72
C GLY A 125 -2.70 6.50 -8.95
N GLY A 126 -2.83 7.71 -9.49
CA GLY A 126 -1.74 8.60 -9.88
C GLY A 126 -2.24 9.64 -10.87
N TYR A 127 -2.20 10.92 -10.48
CA TYR A 127 -2.91 12.01 -11.13
C TYR A 127 -2.13 13.34 -11.10
N CYS A 128 -0.81 13.29 -10.90
CA CYS A 128 0.03 14.47 -11.06
C CYS A 128 0.06 14.93 -12.54
N ASN A 129 0.33 16.21 -12.79
CA ASN A 129 0.33 16.74 -14.18
C ASN A 129 1.47 16.17 -15.04
N ASP A 130 2.54 15.71 -14.40
CA ASP A 130 3.70 15.15 -15.08
C ASP A 130 3.56 13.63 -15.22
N LEU A 131 3.11 13.17 -16.38
CA LEU A 131 2.95 11.74 -16.67
C LEU A 131 4.27 10.96 -16.53
N ALA A 132 5.42 11.59 -16.82
CA ALA A 132 6.72 10.94 -16.65
C ALA A 132 7.00 10.66 -15.16
N MET A 133 6.54 11.56 -14.28
CA MET A 133 6.64 11.36 -12.84
C MET A 133 5.80 10.18 -12.35
N ILE A 134 4.55 10.04 -12.82
CA ILE A 134 3.69 8.90 -12.47
C ILE A 134 4.34 7.59 -12.92
N ALA A 135 4.79 7.56 -14.18
CA ALA A 135 5.47 6.40 -14.74
C ALA A 135 6.75 6.05 -13.96
N GLU A 136 7.51 7.06 -13.54
CA GLU A 136 8.73 6.87 -12.76
C GLU A 136 8.44 6.32 -11.37
N ILE A 137 7.39 6.77 -10.68
CA ILE A 137 6.98 6.23 -9.37
C ILE A 137 6.64 4.74 -9.50
N HIS A 138 5.77 4.36 -10.44
CA HIS A 138 5.43 2.93 -10.63
C HIS A 138 6.65 2.11 -11.08
N ALA A 139 7.51 2.65 -11.93
CA ALA A 139 8.74 1.98 -12.34
C ALA A 139 9.72 1.82 -11.18
N ALA A 140 9.79 2.78 -10.26
CA ALA A 140 10.59 2.71 -9.04
C ALA A 140 10.10 1.57 -8.13
N THR A 141 8.79 1.39 -7.95
CA THR A 141 8.22 0.24 -7.24
C THR A 141 8.69 -1.08 -7.83
N MET A 142 8.63 -1.24 -9.15
CA MET A 142 9.06 -2.47 -9.83
C MET A 142 10.56 -2.70 -9.71
N ARG A 143 11.38 -1.65 -9.85
CA ARG A 143 12.83 -1.74 -9.67
C ARG A 143 13.21 -2.09 -8.23
N GLU A 144 12.48 -1.57 -7.24
CA GLU A 144 12.69 -1.95 -5.84
C GLU A 144 12.32 -3.41 -5.60
N ALA A 145 11.20 -3.88 -6.16
CA ALA A 145 10.77 -5.28 -6.05
C ALA A 145 11.82 -6.27 -6.59
N VAL A 146 12.50 -5.95 -7.70
CA VAL A 146 13.58 -6.78 -8.25
C VAL A 146 14.73 -6.98 -7.25
N LYS A 147 14.99 -6.02 -6.35
CA LYS A 147 16.01 -6.18 -5.30
C LYS A 147 15.66 -7.23 -4.24
N PHE A 148 14.41 -7.67 -4.20
CA PHE A 148 13.90 -8.71 -3.31
C PHE A 148 13.67 -10.06 -4.03
N GLU A 149 14.02 -10.18 -5.32
CA GLU A 149 13.74 -11.36 -6.14
C GLU A 149 14.28 -12.66 -5.51
N GLU A 150 15.53 -12.63 -5.02
CA GLU A 150 16.16 -13.82 -4.42
C GLU A 150 15.43 -14.26 -3.14
N GLN A 151 15.03 -13.30 -2.30
CA GLN A 151 14.30 -13.54 -1.05
C GLN A 151 12.91 -14.12 -1.35
N PHE A 152 12.18 -13.56 -2.30
CA PHE A 152 10.87 -14.09 -2.71
C PHE A 152 10.98 -15.47 -3.38
N ALA A 153 12.03 -15.71 -4.17
CA ALA A 153 12.27 -17.03 -4.77
C ALA A 153 12.54 -18.13 -3.72
N GLN A 154 13.08 -17.77 -2.55
CA GLN A 154 13.25 -18.71 -1.44
C GLN A 154 11.94 -19.04 -0.72
N ILE A 155 11.01 -18.08 -0.66
CA ILE A 155 9.67 -18.27 -0.07
C ILE A 155 8.87 -19.26 -0.90
N SER A 156 8.77 -19.06 -2.23
CA SER A 156 7.94 -19.88 -3.13
C SER A 156 8.40 -21.33 -3.33
N ARG A 157 9.53 -21.73 -2.73
CA ARG A 157 10.07 -23.11 -2.79
C ARG A 157 9.70 -23.96 -1.58
N LYS A 158 9.10 -23.37 -0.55
CA LYS A 158 8.55 -24.08 0.61
C LYS A 158 7.11 -24.47 0.35
#